data_AF-A0A2M8A159-F1
#
_entry.id   AF-A0A2M8A159-F1
#
_cell.length_a   1.000
_cell.length_b   1.000
_cell.length_c   1.000
_cell.angle_alpha   90.00
_cell.angle_beta   90.00
_cell.angle_gamma   90.00
#
_symmetry.space_group_name_H-M   'P 1'
#
loop_
_entity.id
_entity.type
_entity.pdbx_description
1 polymer ?
#
loop_
_entity_poly.entity_id
_entity_poly.type
_entity_poly.pdbx_seq_one_letter_code
_entity_poly.pdbx_strand_id
1 'polypeptide(L)'
;MPFKNKRIPMLESLQDVGFFSHHPLTQKVIALTRVAAIKKVAVHSCDFDGCFGPDFFLLKKKGQYQSLYDYNTSFVTAMREENQNNPSDTICFMVGSSRQDPMTDLNACMQMNARGSLASVTGSCFYEMQQFVEKIKAELQGSRTIVSLDLFLTADSYHNKKPGETFLECMSYGEAFLWAIEHDKKEVGPVRTENYHRVANDIKEKRLERLFTDKTKFSLLYAQMHKMALTHVDANMDFHFYDDRPDILNVLQYAYQNSPELIPSNLKLYLHCYAMDPSLRTGGSKQAMIAKIQGAGKVDHTYGDSIKWLRDLVAKRAPQTGDLFVIGSSAELLFNFLQIGDGIIEVVPTTDFHDFIAARQARLNPVCTSVACT
;
A
#
# COMPACT_ATOMS: atom_id res chain seq x y z
N MET A 1 25.39 10.90 -62.03
CA MET A 1 24.64 9.64 -61.82
C MET A 1 24.13 9.63 -60.38
N PRO A 2 22.81 9.52 -60.14
CA PRO A 2 22.23 9.62 -58.80
C PRO A 2 21.90 8.22 -58.25
N PHE A 3 22.13 7.98 -56.95
CA PHE A 3 21.51 6.85 -56.25
C PHE A 3 20.59 7.37 -55.15
N LYS A 4 19.29 7.18 -55.40
CA LYS A 4 18.19 7.36 -54.46
C LYS A 4 17.99 6.07 -53.66
N ASN A 5 17.64 6.26 -52.39
CA ASN A 5 17.12 5.27 -51.44
C ASN A 5 16.05 4.34 -52.04
N LYS A 6 16.15 3.04 -51.70
CA LYS A 6 14.99 2.14 -51.58
C LYS A 6 15.13 1.27 -50.32
N ARG A 7 14.01 1.20 -49.59
CA ARG A 7 13.76 0.44 -48.36
C ARG A 7 13.97 -1.06 -48.58
N ILE A 8 14.42 -1.77 -47.54
CA ILE A 8 14.33 -3.24 -47.43
C ILE A 8 13.32 -3.58 -46.30
N PRO A 9 12.49 -4.64 -46.46
CA PRO A 9 11.26 -4.87 -45.68
C PRO A 9 11.47 -5.73 -44.42
N MET A 10 10.39 -5.82 -43.64
CA MET A 10 10.14 -6.69 -42.48
C MET A 10 10.67 -8.14 -42.64
N LEU A 11 11.33 -8.62 -41.59
CA LEU A 11 11.62 -10.03 -41.34
C LEU A 11 10.42 -10.67 -40.60
N GLU A 12 9.46 -11.14 -41.38
CA GLU A 12 8.61 -12.28 -41.00
C GLU A 12 9.24 -13.55 -41.60
N SER A 13 9.17 -14.66 -40.87
CA SER A 13 9.66 -16.02 -41.18
C SER A 13 11.16 -16.30 -40.97
N LEU A 14 11.49 -16.82 -39.78
CA LEU A 14 12.66 -17.67 -39.54
C LEU A 14 12.18 -19.04 -39.04
N GLN A 15 11.40 -19.74 -39.86
CA GLN A 15 11.00 -21.13 -39.57
C GLN A 15 11.58 -22.17 -40.53
N ASP A 16 12.34 -21.80 -41.56
CA ASP A 16 12.93 -22.79 -42.48
C ASP A 16 14.37 -22.44 -42.88
N VAL A 17 15.35 -22.72 -42.02
CA VAL A 17 16.70 -23.11 -42.48
C VAL A 17 17.37 -24.01 -41.41
N GLY A 18 17.35 -25.32 -41.62
CA GLY A 18 18.04 -26.33 -40.82
C GLY A 18 19.56 -26.39 -41.05
N PHE A 19 20.23 -25.25 -41.15
CA PHE A 19 21.68 -25.15 -41.30
C PHE A 19 22.16 -23.91 -40.53
N PHE A 20 23.10 -24.07 -39.60
CA PHE A 20 23.74 -23.07 -38.70
C PHE A 20 23.47 -23.23 -37.18
N SER A 21 23.44 -24.45 -36.65
CA SER A 21 23.45 -24.70 -35.19
C SER A 21 24.84 -24.69 -34.53
N HIS A 22 25.93 -24.58 -35.30
CA HIS A 22 27.30 -24.73 -34.79
C HIS A 22 28.22 -23.51 -34.99
N HIS A 23 27.70 -22.38 -35.46
CA HIS A 23 28.53 -21.18 -35.59
C HIS A 23 28.64 -20.45 -34.23
N PRO A 24 29.85 -20.11 -33.74
CA PRO A 24 30.06 -19.46 -32.44
C PRO A 24 29.29 -18.14 -32.28
N LEU A 25 29.05 -17.41 -33.38
CA LEU A 25 28.22 -16.20 -33.38
C LEU A 25 26.73 -16.49 -33.19
N THR A 26 26.21 -17.60 -33.72
CA THR A 26 24.80 -17.99 -33.54
C THR A 26 24.56 -18.46 -32.11
N GLN A 27 25.51 -19.17 -31.50
CA GLN A 27 25.45 -19.48 -30.06
C GLN A 27 25.60 -18.24 -29.19
N LYS A 28 26.41 -17.24 -29.59
CA LYS A 28 26.47 -15.94 -28.91
C LYS A 28 25.17 -15.15 -29.02
N VAL A 29 24.51 -15.17 -30.18
CA VAL A 29 23.22 -14.49 -30.39
C VAL A 29 22.10 -15.20 -29.63
N ILE A 30 22.06 -16.55 -29.61
CA ILE A 30 21.11 -17.34 -28.79
C ILE A 30 21.40 -17.18 -27.28
N ALA A 31 22.67 -17.04 -26.88
CA ALA A 31 23.05 -16.72 -25.50
C ALA A 31 22.71 -15.26 -25.12
N LEU A 32 22.74 -14.33 -26.07
CA LEU A 32 22.31 -12.93 -25.91
C LEU A 32 20.78 -12.74 -26.04
N THR A 33 20.05 -13.71 -26.59
CA THR A 33 18.58 -13.79 -26.62
C THR A 33 18.02 -14.78 -25.60
N ARG A 34 18.76 -15.07 -24.52
CA ARG A 34 18.09 -15.30 -23.25
C ARG A 34 17.45 -13.98 -22.87
N VAL A 35 16.19 -13.79 -23.29
CA VAL A 35 15.28 -12.78 -22.73
C VAL A 35 15.51 -12.85 -21.23
N ALA A 36 16.14 -11.81 -20.65
CA ALA A 36 16.35 -11.77 -19.21
C ALA A 36 14.97 -12.06 -18.59
N ALA A 37 14.88 -13.12 -17.79
CA ALA A 37 13.60 -13.53 -17.24
C ALA A 37 12.98 -12.30 -16.55
N ILE A 38 11.77 -11.94 -16.97
CA ILE A 38 11.07 -10.78 -16.42
C ILE A 38 10.99 -10.99 -14.91
N LYS A 39 11.50 -10.01 -14.16
CA LYS A 39 11.51 -10.10 -12.70
C LYS A 39 10.07 -10.17 -12.19
N LYS A 40 9.83 -11.02 -11.20
CA LYS A 40 8.55 -11.11 -10.50
C LYS A 40 8.67 -10.46 -9.13
N VAL A 41 7.79 -9.50 -8.85
CA VAL A 41 7.74 -8.81 -7.56
C VAL A 41 6.35 -9.02 -6.96
N ALA A 42 6.28 -9.55 -5.74
CA ALA A 42 5.06 -9.59 -4.94
C ALA A 42 5.09 -8.44 -3.94
N VAL A 43 4.05 -7.62 -3.91
CA VAL A 43 3.89 -6.54 -2.95
C VAL A 43 2.74 -6.89 -2.01
N HIS A 44 2.94 -6.78 -0.69
CA HIS A 44 1.90 -6.98 0.31
C HIS A 44 1.71 -5.67 1.10
N SER A 45 0.64 -4.95 0.80
CA SER A 45 0.21 -3.76 1.53
C SER A 45 -0.86 -4.16 2.54
N CYS A 46 -0.50 -4.14 3.82
CA CYS A 46 -1.33 -4.72 4.88
C CYS A 46 -1.92 -3.63 5.77
N ASP A 47 -3.25 -3.62 5.94
CA ASP A 47 -3.85 -2.90 7.04
C ASP A 47 -3.44 -3.51 8.39
N PHE A 48 -3.59 -2.70 9.44
CA PHE A 48 -3.18 -3.05 10.79
C PHE A 48 -4.37 -3.23 11.74
N ASP A 49 -5.09 -2.15 12.08
CA ASP A 49 -6.23 -2.20 12.99
C ASP A 49 -7.31 -3.14 12.46
N GLY A 50 -7.80 -4.08 13.28
CA GLY A 50 -8.84 -5.03 12.85
C GLY A 50 -8.34 -6.15 11.90
N CYS A 51 -7.25 -5.89 11.17
CA CYS A 51 -6.68 -6.75 10.14
C CYS A 51 -5.49 -7.57 10.67
N PHE A 52 -4.24 -7.12 10.48
CA PHE A 52 -3.06 -7.86 10.98
C PHE A 52 -2.87 -7.74 12.49
N GLY A 53 -3.34 -6.64 13.11
CA GLY A 53 -3.13 -6.30 14.52
C GLY A 53 -4.40 -6.00 15.33
N PRO A 54 -5.47 -6.82 15.28
CA PRO A 54 -6.75 -6.47 15.91
C PRO A 54 -6.69 -6.38 17.44
N ASP A 55 -5.89 -7.21 18.10
CA ASP A 55 -5.71 -7.22 19.57
C ASP A 55 -4.35 -7.81 19.98
N PHE A 56 -3.39 -7.88 19.03
CA PHE A 56 -2.16 -8.65 19.20
C PHE A 56 -1.40 -8.27 20.48
N PHE A 57 -1.31 -6.98 20.84
CA PHE A 57 -0.64 -6.55 22.06
C PHE A 57 -1.29 -7.10 23.34
N LEU A 58 -2.62 -7.14 23.42
CA LEU A 58 -3.33 -7.75 24.54
C LEU A 58 -3.10 -9.27 24.57
N LEU A 59 -3.08 -9.92 23.41
CA LEU A 59 -2.82 -11.35 23.31
C LEU A 59 -1.37 -11.70 23.67
N LYS A 60 -0.40 -10.84 23.32
CA LYS A 60 1.00 -10.90 23.73
C LYS A 60 1.14 -10.78 25.24
N LYS A 61 0.44 -9.84 25.86
CA LYS A 61 0.39 -9.72 27.32
C LYS A 61 -0.18 -10.97 28.00
N LYS A 62 -1.15 -11.64 27.37
CA LYS A 62 -1.71 -12.92 27.84
C LYS A 62 -0.83 -14.13 27.52
N GLY A 63 0.30 -13.94 26.82
CA GLY A 63 1.21 -15.00 26.42
C GLY A 63 0.70 -15.89 25.27
N GLN A 64 -0.40 -15.52 24.61
CA GLN A 64 -0.99 -16.34 23.55
C GLN A 64 -0.17 -16.30 22.25
N TYR A 65 0.39 -15.15 21.90
CA TYR A 65 1.23 -14.95 20.72
C TYR A 65 2.39 -14.04 21.10
N GLN A 66 3.62 -14.34 20.66
CA GLN A 66 4.79 -13.55 21.05
C GLN A 66 5.13 -12.44 20.06
N SER A 67 4.64 -12.55 18.81
CA SER A 67 4.86 -11.59 17.73
C SER A 67 3.71 -11.56 16.72
N LEU A 68 3.63 -10.49 15.93
CA LEU A 68 2.71 -10.37 14.79
C LEU A 68 2.85 -11.55 13.82
N TYR A 69 4.07 -12.10 13.69
CA TYR A 69 4.36 -13.28 12.89
C TYR A 69 3.61 -14.52 13.41
N ASP A 70 3.66 -14.77 14.72
CA ASP A 70 3.01 -15.94 15.34
C ASP A 70 1.48 -15.82 15.23
N TYR A 71 0.98 -14.59 15.33
CA TYR A 71 -0.43 -14.30 15.17
C TYR A 71 -0.92 -14.57 13.73
N ASN A 72 -0.12 -14.21 12.73
CA ASN A 72 -0.47 -14.33 11.31
C ASN A 72 0.11 -15.59 10.63
N THR A 73 0.29 -16.69 11.36
CA THR A 73 0.90 -17.94 10.85
C THR A 73 0.24 -18.50 9.59
N SER A 74 -1.09 -18.40 9.47
CA SER A 74 -1.78 -18.88 8.27
C SER A 74 -1.46 -18.03 7.04
N PHE A 75 -1.30 -16.71 7.21
CA PHE A 75 -0.81 -15.83 6.14
C PHE A 75 0.62 -16.19 5.74
N VAL A 76 1.51 -16.37 6.72
CA VAL A 76 2.91 -16.73 6.46
C VAL A 76 2.99 -18.07 5.71
N THR A 77 2.18 -19.05 6.09
CA THR A 77 2.12 -20.35 5.44
C THR A 77 1.67 -20.22 3.99
N ALA A 78 0.57 -19.50 3.72
CA ALA A 78 0.07 -19.30 2.36
C ALA A 78 1.08 -18.57 1.46
N MET A 79 1.69 -17.49 1.96
CA MET A 79 2.73 -16.74 1.25
C MET A 79 3.95 -17.63 0.95
N ARG A 80 4.36 -18.48 1.89
CA ARG A 80 5.46 -19.42 1.69
C ARG A 80 5.14 -20.44 0.60
N GLU A 81 3.96 -21.05 0.65
CA GLU A 81 3.50 -22.02 -0.35
C GLU A 81 3.42 -21.38 -1.74
N GLU A 82 2.90 -20.16 -1.84
CA GLU A 82 2.87 -19.40 -3.09
C GLU A 82 4.29 -19.14 -3.63
N ASN A 83 5.21 -18.69 -2.77
CA ASN A 83 6.59 -18.43 -3.18
C ASN A 83 7.39 -19.70 -3.50
N GLN A 84 7.02 -20.86 -2.95
CA GLN A 84 7.63 -22.14 -3.35
C GLN A 84 7.15 -22.58 -4.73
N ASN A 85 5.84 -22.44 -5.00
CA ASN A 85 5.23 -22.87 -6.25
C ASN A 85 5.48 -21.91 -7.42
N ASN A 86 5.59 -20.60 -7.13
CA ASN A 86 5.79 -19.56 -8.12
C ASN A 86 6.70 -18.45 -7.56
N PRO A 87 8.02 -18.71 -7.45
CA PRO A 87 8.89 -17.87 -6.66
C PRO A 87 9.05 -16.47 -7.23
N SER A 88 8.83 -15.49 -6.37
CA SER A 88 9.10 -14.09 -6.65
C SER A 88 10.59 -13.81 -6.44
N ASP A 89 11.15 -12.92 -7.26
CA ASP A 89 12.50 -12.40 -7.05
C ASP A 89 12.52 -11.42 -5.88
N THR A 90 11.40 -10.74 -5.63
CA THR A 90 11.23 -9.84 -4.49
C THR A 90 9.85 -9.98 -3.86
N ILE A 91 9.81 -10.01 -2.54
CA ILE A 91 8.61 -9.84 -1.72
C ILE A 91 8.79 -8.52 -0.97
N CYS A 92 7.92 -7.55 -1.23
CA CYS A 92 7.97 -6.23 -0.64
C CYS A 92 6.73 -6.00 0.24
N PHE A 93 6.94 -5.67 1.50
CA PHE A 93 5.86 -5.29 2.40
C PHE A 93 5.70 -3.77 2.44
N MET A 94 4.46 -3.31 2.61
CA MET A 94 4.13 -1.89 2.79
C MET A 94 3.08 -1.74 3.89
N VAL A 95 3.03 -0.57 4.52
CA VAL A 95 1.95 -0.23 5.46
C VAL A 95 0.71 0.16 4.67
N GLY A 96 -0.31 -0.71 4.69
CA GLY A 96 -1.63 -0.51 4.08
C GLY A 96 -2.65 0.14 5.02
N SER A 97 -2.21 0.62 6.18
CA SER A 97 -3.08 1.21 7.20
C SER A 97 -3.26 2.71 7.02
N SER A 98 -4.39 3.25 7.49
CA SER A 98 -4.63 4.69 7.57
C SER A 98 -3.72 5.40 8.58
N ARG A 99 -3.00 4.64 9.41
CA ARG A 99 -1.88 5.14 10.23
C ARG A 99 -0.73 5.58 9.31
N GLN A 100 -0.72 6.85 8.95
CA GLN A 100 0.22 7.43 7.98
C GLN A 100 1.14 8.48 8.59
N ASP A 101 1.05 8.73 9.90
CA ASP A 101 1.84 9.72 10.63
C ASP A 101 1.92 9.36 12.14
N PRO A 102 2.86 9.97 12.90
CA PRO A 102 3.05 9.67 14.30
C PRO A 102 1.83 9.89 15.19
N MET A 103 1.03 10.93 14.93
CA MET A 103 -0.14 11.25 15.75
C MET A 103 -1.27 10.24 15.50
N THR A 104 -1.52 9.89 14.23
CA THR A 104 -2.53 8.88 13.89
C THR A 104 -2.16 7.51 14.44
N ASP A 105 -0.89 7.09 14.34
CA ASP A 105 -0.44 5.83 14.93
C ASP A 105 -0.55 5.85 16.45
N LEU A 106 -0.09 6.91 17.13
CA LEU A 106 -0.20 7.04 18.57
C LEU A 106 -1.67 7.02 19.06
N ASN A 107 -2.57 7.71 18.36
CA ASN A 107 -4.00 7.69 18.65
C ASN A 107 -4.59 6.28 18.47
N ALA A 108 -4.22 5.58 17.39
CA ALA A 108 -4.71 4.23 17.14
C ALA A 108 -4.10 3.19 18.09
N CYS A 109 -2.87 3.43 18.57
CA CYS A 109 -2.23 2.63 19.62
C CYS A 109 -3.03 2.64 20.93
N MET A 110 -3.86 3.66 21.17
CA MET A 110 -4.64 3.82 22.39
C MET A 110 -6.12 4.01 22.10
N GLN A 111 -6.90 2.96 22.23
CA GLN A 111 -8.35 3.13 22.17
C GLN A 111 -8.83 3.56 23.54
N MET A 112 -9.47 4.72 23.62
CA MET A 112 -10.14 5.21 24.82
C MET A 112 -11.59 4.74 24.81
N ASN A 113 -12.15 4.40 25.97
CA ASN A 113 -13.58 4.15 26.11
C ASN A 113 -14.36 5.48 26.13
N ALA A 114 -15.70 5.41 26.08
CA ALA A 114 -16.58 6.57 26.11
C ALA A 114 -16.41 7.48 27.34
N ARG A 115 -15.72 7.02 28.39
CA ARG A 115 -15.42 7.80 29.61
C ARG A 115 -14.01 8.41 29.58
N GLY A 116 -13.31 8.33 28.45
CA GLY A 116 -11.96 8.85 28.28
C GLY A 116 -10.88 8.02 29.00
N SER A 117 -11.21 6.83 29.50
CA SER A 117 -10.22 5.91 30.09
C SER A 117 -9.69 4.96 29.03
N LEU A 118 -8.43 4.53 29.16
CA LEU A 118 -7.81 3.59 28.23
C LEU A 118 -8.59 2.26 28.19
N ALA A 119 -9.14 1.92 27.02
CA ALA A 119 -9.88 0.69 26.75
C ALA A 119 -8.97 -0.43 26.26
N SER A 120 -8.08 -0.13 25.30
CA SER A 120 -7.14 -1.10 24.76
C SER A 120 -5.85 -0.43 24.28
N VAL A 121 -4.79 -1.24 24.18
CA VAL A 121 -3.52 -0.87 23.56
C VAL A 121 -3.26 -1.86 22.45
N THR A 122 -3.07 -1.38 21.23
CA THR A 122 -2.86 -2.22 20.02
C THR A 122 -1.39 -2.26 19.57
N GLY A 123 -0.56 -1.32 20.04
CA GLY A 123 0.85 -1.17 19.63
C GLY A 123 1.01 -0.39 18.32
N SER A 124 2.25 0.01 18.01
CA SER A 124 2.59 0.77 16.80
C SER A 124 2.60 -0.14 15.57
N CYS A 125 1.90 0.25 14.51
CA CYS A 125 1.86 -0.56 13.30
C CYS A 125 3.23 -0.63 12.62
N PHE A 126 4.02 0.44 12.70
CA PHE A 126 5.32 0.54 12.06
C PHE A 126 6.34 -0.37 12.72
N TYR A 127 6.38 -0.34 14.06
CA TYR A 127 7.28 -1.20 14.83
C TYR A 127 6.95 -2.68 14.61
N GLU A 128 5.67 -3.06 14.77
CA GLU A 128 5.24 -4.45 14.63
C GLU A 128 5.43 -4.96 13.18
N MET A 129 5.18 -4.13 12.17
CA MET A 129 5.43 -4.49 10.77
C MET A 129 6.92 -4.68 10.49
N GLN A 130 7.80 -3.83 11.03
CA GLN A 130 9.25 -4.02 10.88
C GLN A 130 9.69 -5.37 11.47
N GLN A 131 9.28 -5.66 12.70
CA GLN A 131 9.61 -6.93 13.36
C GLN A 131 9.06 -8.14 12.60
N PHE A 132 7.84 -8.03 12.06
CA PHE A 132 7.24 -9.06 11.21
C PHE A 132 8.09 -9.32 9.97
N VAL A 133 8.49 -8.28 9.23
CA VAL A 133 9.28 -8.43 8.00
C VAL A 133 10.67 -8.98 8.28
N GLU A 134 11.32 -8.58 9.38
CA GLU A 134 12.63 -9.15 9.77
C GLU A 134 12.54 -10.65 10.06
N LYS A 135 11.44 -11.12 10.67
CA LYS A 135 11.21 -12.56 10.84
C LYS A 135 11.04 -13.29 9.51
N ILE A 136 10.30 -12.72 8.57
CA ILE A 136 10.15 -13.29 7.22
C ILE A 136 11.49 -13.32 6.47
N LYS A 137 12.30 -12.26 6.57
CA LYS A 137 13.66 -12.22 6.01
C LYS A 137 14.54 -13.34 6.57
N ALA A 138 14.54 -13.53 7.89
CA ALA A 138 15.32 -14.57 8.54
C ALA A 138 14.87 -15.98 8.12
N GLU A 139 13.56 -16.18 7.97
CA GLU A 139 13.00 -17.46 7.51
C GLU A 139 13.37 -17.79 6.06
N LEU A 140 13.34 -16.78 5.19
CA LEU A 140 13.68 -16.93 3.76
C LEU A 140 15.18 -16.73 3.49
N GLN A 141 16.01 -16.69 4.54
CA GLN A 141 17.46 -16.57 4.42
C GLN A 141 18.02 -17.76 3.65
N GLY A 142 18.80 -17.49 2.60
CA GLY A 142 19.35 -18.52 1.71
C GLY A 142 18.44 -18.87 0.52
N SER A 143 17.21 -18.35 0.48
CA SER A 143 16.41 -18.37 -0.75
C SER A 143 16.91 -17.33 -1.76
N ARG A 144 16.49 -17.47 -3.02
CA ARG A 144 16.75 -16.46 -4.07
C ARG A 144 15.89 -15.21 -3.95
N THR A 145 14.87 -15.25 -3.08
CA THR A 145 13.87 -14.20 -2.93
C THR A 145 14.39 -13.12 -2.00
N ILE A 146 14.39 -11.88 -2.46
CA ILE A 146 14.71 -10.72 -1.62
C ILE A 146 13.45 -10.29 -0.88
N VAL A 147 13.52 -10.17 0.44
CA VAL A 147 12.40 -9.65 1.24
C VAL A 147 12.73 -8.23 1.70
N SER A 148 11.82 -7.29 1.53
CA SER A 148 11.99 -5.90 1.94
C SER A 148 10.74 -5.32 2.59
N LEU A 149 10.93 -4.25 3.37
CA LEU A 149 9.87 -3.37 3.85
C LEU A 149 10.07 -2.02 3.20
N ASP A 150 9.10 -1.57 2.42
CA ASP A 150 9.10 -0.22 1.87
C ASP A 150 8.53 0.75 2.90
N LEU A 151 9.28 1.82 3.17
CA LEU A 151 8.97 2.76 4.24
C LEU A 151 8.06 3.91 3.79
N PHE A 152 7.65 3.95 2.52
CA PHE A 152 6.85 5.05 1.99
C PHE A 152 5.49 5.17 2.68
N LEU A 153 5.17 6.38 3.13
CA LEU A 153 3.85 6.79 3.59
C LEU A 153 3.34 7.94 2.73
N THR A 154 2.02 8.01 2.55
CA THR A 154 1.38 9.13 1.82
C THR A 154 1.64 10.48 2.48
N ALA A 155 1.84 10.51 3.80
CA ALA A 155 2.25 11.71 4.52
C ALA A 155 3.61 12.25 4.07
N ASP A 156 4.50 11.39 3.56
CA ASP A 156 5.75 11.87 2.94
C ASP A 156 5.43 12.78 1.75
N SER A 157 4.50 12.35 0.89
CA SER A 157 4.07 13.15 -0.25
C SER A 157 3.33 14.40 0.19
N TYR A 158 2.37 14.30 1.12
CA TYR A 158 1.58 15.45 1.55
C TYR A 158 2.44 16.58 2.13
N HIS A 159 3.53 16.24 2.82
CA HIS A 159 4.41 17.21 3.47
C HIS A 159 5.72 17.47 2.69
N ASN A 160 5.83 17.00 1.45
CA ASN A 160 7.03 17.10 0.62
C ASN A 160 8.32 16.55 1.29
N LYS A 161 8.17 15.51 2.12
CA LYS A 161 9.28 14.77 2.72
C LYS A 161 9.81 13.72 1.75
N LYS A 162 11.03 13.25 2.01
CA LYS A 162 11.57 12.11 1.25
C LYS A 162 10.82 10.84 1.63
N PRO A 163 10.61 9.90 0.69
CA PRO A 163 10.00 8.61 0.99
C PRO A 163 10.69 7.92 2.18
N GLY A 164 9.92 7.55 3.20
CA GLY A 164 10.41 6.87 4.39
C GLY A 164 10.72 7.75 5.60
N GLU A 165 10.80 9.07 5.45
CA GLU A 165 11.08 9.97 6.58
C GLU A 165 9.98 9.90 7.64
N THR A 166 8.71 9.93 7.23
CA THR A 166 7.59 9.85 8.19
C THR A 166 7.53 8.48 8.88
N PHE A 167 7.87 7.38 8.19
CA PHE A 167 7.94 6.06 8.82
C PHE A 167 8.99 6.03 9.94
N LEU A 168 10.18 6.58 9.68
CA LEU A 168 11.25 6.65 10.67
C LEU A 168 10.87 7.54 11.88
N GLU A 169 10.16 8.63 11.64
CA GLU A 169 9.57 9.43 12.73
C GLU A 169 8.60 8.58 13.56
N CYS A 170 7.67 7.86 12.92
CA CYS A 170 6.71 7.01 13.63
C CYS A 170 7.40 5.93 14.45
N MET A 171 8.45 5.30 13.92
CA MET A 171 9.28 4.32 14.64
C MET A 171 9.87 4.92 15.92
N SER A 172 10.42 6.13 15.85
CA SER A 172 11.03 6.78 17.02
C SER A 172 10.02 7.04 18.15
N TYR A 173 8.79 7.41 17.79
CA TYR A 173 7.71 7.64 18.74
C TYR A 173 7.08 6.33 19.25
N GLY A 174 6.92 5.35 18.37
CA GLY A 174 6.39 4.03 18.70
C GLY A 174 7.29 3.29 19.69
N GLU A 175 8.62 3.33 19.50
CA GLU A 175 9.58 2.73 20.44
C GLU A 175 9.52 3.39 21.82
N ALA A 176 9.53 4.72 21.88
CA ALA A 176 9.43 5.46 23.14
C ALA A 176 8.10 5.14 23.88
N PHE A 177 7.01 5.03 23.13
CA PHE A 177 5.69 4.71 23.67
C PHE A 177 5.61 3.26 24.18
N LEU A 178 6.06 2.29 23.39
CA LEU A 178 6.10 0.88 23.79
C LEU A 178 7.01 0.66 25.00
N TRP A 179 8.19 1.29 25.01
CA TRP A 179 9.10 1.27 26.15
C TRP A 179 8.41 1.78 27.42
N ALA A 180 7.70 2.91 27.34
CA ALA A 180 6.96 3.47 28.48
C ALA A 180 5.89 2.48 28.98
N ILE A 181 5.12 1.86 28.09
CA ILE A 181 4.11 0.86 28.46
C ILE A 181 4.74 -0.36 29.15
N GLU A 182 5.88 -0.84 28.65
CA GLU A 182 6.55 -2.04 29.15
C GLU A 182 7.29 -1.82 30.47
N HIS A 183 7.73 -0.60 30.76
CA HIS A 183 8.50 -0.27 31.96
C HIS A 183 7.62 0.25 33.11
N ASP A 184 6.44 0.81 32.83
CA ASP A 184 5.46 1.23 33.87
C ASP A 184 4.64 0.08 34.47
N LYS A 185 5.24 -1.11 34.59
CA LYS A 185 4.60 -2.36 35.04
C LYS A 185 3.99 -2.34 36.44
N LYS A 186 4.07 -1.26 37.21
CA LYS A 186 3.65 -1.22 38.63
C LYS A 186 2.38 -0.42 38.93
N GLU A 187 1.96 0.51 38.08
CA GLU A 187 0.73 1.29 38.32
C GLU A 187 -0.09 1.43 37.02
N VAL A 188 -1.24 0.76 36.99
CA VAL A 188 -2.10 0.65 35.79
C VAL A 188 -3.00 1.89 35.59
N GLY A 189 -2.67 3.00 36.26
CA GLY A 189 -3.49 4.22 36.33
C GLY A 189 -2.97 5.40 35.47
N PRO A 190 -3.16 6.66 35.90
CA PRO A 190 -2.95 7.89 35.11
C PRO A 190 -1.56 8.05 34.47
N VAL A 191 -0.56 7.29 34.90
CA VAL A 191 0.81 7.31 34.36
C VAL A 191 0.87 6.95 32.87
N ARG A 192 0.02 6.02 32.39
CA ARG A 192 -0.09 5.72 30.94
C ARG A 192 -0.60 6.91 30.15
N THR A 193 -1.56 7.63 30.72
CA THR A 193 -2.16 8.83 30.14
C THR A 193 -1.16 9.99 30.11
N GLU A 194 -0.33 10.15 31.14
CA GLU A 194 0.73 11.16 31.20
C GLU A 194 1.83 10.93 30.16
N ASN A 195 2.32 9.69 30.00
CA ASN A 195 3.31 9.37 28.96
C ASN A 195 2.76 9.62 27.56
N TYR A 196 1.50 9.27 27.31
CA TYR A 196 0.82 9.65 26.07
C TYR A 196 0.76 11.16 25.90
N HIS A 197 0.31 11.91 26.90
CA HIS A 197 0.22 13.36 26.80
C HIS A 197 1.57 14.00 26.53
N ARG A 198 2.65 13.49 27.12
CA ARG A 198 4.02 13.93 26.83
C ARG A 198 4.38 13.70 25.37
N VAL A 199 4.20 12.49 24.84
CA VAL A 199 4.52 12.17 23.45
C VAL A 199 3.61 12.95 22.49
N ALA A 200 2.32 13.02 22.77
CA ALA A 200 1.35 13.77 21.97
C ALA A 200 1.64 15.28 21.98
N ASN A 201 2.05 15.84 23.11
CA ASN A 201 2.46 17.25 23.21
C ASN A 201 3.76 17.49 22.43
N ASP A 202 4.76 16.61 22.54
CA ASP A 202 5.99 16.71 21.75
C ASP A 202 5.69 16.69 20.23
N ILE A 203 4.79 15.80 19.79
CA ILE A 203 4.35 15.74 18.39
C ILE A 203 3.62 17.05 17.99
N LYS A 204 2.73 17.56 18.85
CA LYS A 204 1.99 18.81 18.59
C LYS A 204 2.92 20.04 18.53
N GLU A 205 3.84 20.15 19.48
CA GLU A 205 4.81 21.25 19.58
C GLU A 205 5.78 21.24 18.40
N LYS A 206 6.21 20.06 17.94
CA LYS A 206 7.05 19.89 16.75
C LYS A 206 6.31 20.09 15.43
N ARG A 207 5.02 20.45 15.47
CA ARG A 207 4.13 20.70 14.33
C ARG A 207 4.07 19.52 13.36
N LEU A 208 3.06 18.68 13.52
CA LEU A 208 2.52 17.95 12.38
C LEU A 208 1.29 18.67 11.85
N GLU A 209 1.44 19.06 10.60
CA GLU A 209 0.51 19.81 9.78
C GLU A 209 -0.83 19.09 9.62
N ARG A 210 -1.82 19.82 9.08
CA ARG A 210 -3.20 19.35 8.93
C ARG A 210 -3.23 17.98 8.24
N LEU A 211 -3.77 16.98 8.94
CA LEU A 211 -3.82 15.62 8.48
C LEU A 211 -4.90 15.44 7.41
N PHE A 212 -4.51 14.80 6.32
CA PHE A 212 -5.42 14.27 5.34
C PHE A 212 -5.69 12.80 5.65
N THR A 213 -6.93 12.46 5.98
CA THR A 213 -7.31 11.07 6.25
C THR A 213 -8.15 10.53 5.11
N ASP A 214 -7.52 9.73 4.25
CA ASP A 214 -8.25 8.91 3.28
C ASP A 214 -8.76 7.63 3.94
N LYS A 215 -10.02 7.67 4.40
CA LYS A 215 -10.66 6.48 5.00
C LYS A 215 -10.92 5.34 4.01
N THR A 216 -10.91 5.60 2.69
CA THR A 216 -11.06 4.54 1.67
C THR A 216 -9.75 3.89 1.29
N LYS A 217 -8.62 4.50 1.65
CA LYS A 217 -7.27 4.08 1.23
C LYS A 217 -7.07 4.11 -0.30
N PHE A 218 -7.96 4.76 -1.05
CA PHE A 218 -7.81 4.95 -2.48
C PHE A 218 -6.49 5.64 -2.85
N SER A 219 -6.19 6.78 -2.24
CA SER A 219 -4.96 7.55 -2.50
C SER A 219 -3.72 6.80 -2.02
N LEU A 220 -3.84 6.03 -0.93
CA LEU A 220 -2.79 5.15 -0.43
C LEU A 220 -2.43 4.08 -1.46
N LEU A 221 -3.41 3.29 -1.91
CA LEU A 221 -3.17 2.25 -2.92
C LEU A 221 -2.68 2.85 -4.23
N TYR A 222 -3.26 3.97 -4.67
CA TYR A 222 -2.85 4.66 -5.88
C TYR A 222 -1.35 5.00 -5.81
N ALA A 223 -0.92 5.69 -4.75
CA ALA A 223 0.46 6.09 -4.58
C ALA A 223 1.42 4.90 -4.47
N GLN A 224 1.06 3.87 -3.70
CA GLN A 224 1.89 2.69 -3.53
C GLN A 224 2.08 1.92 -4.84
N MET A 225 1.01 1.68 -5.61
CA MET A 225 1.09 0.98 -6.89
C MET A 225 1.98 1.73 -7.90
N HIS A 226 1.80 3.05 -8.02
CA HIS A 226 2.62 3.86 -8.93
C HIS A 226 4.08 3.94 -8.48
N LYS A 227 4.35 4.10 -7.18
CA LYS A 227 5.71 4.06 -6.64
C LYS A 227 6.40 2.73 -6.94
N MET A 228 5.70 1.60 -6.73
CA MET A 228 6.27 0.28 -6.97
C MET A 228 6.55 0.06 -8.47
N ALA A 229 5.63 0.48 -9.33
CA ALA A 229 5.85 0.42 -10.78
C ALA A 229 7.01 1.29 -11.27
N LEU A 230 7.26 2.44 -10.64
CA LEU A 230 8.44 3.28 -10.93
C LEU A 230 9.75 2.63 -10.47
N THR A 231 9.71 1.93 -9.34
CA THR A 231 10.90 1.31 -8.73
C THR A 231 11.26 -0.01 -9.43
N HIS A 232 10.28 -0.66 -10.05
CA HIS A 232 10.41 -1.96 -10.72
C HIS A 232 9.85 -1.91 -12.16
N VAL A 233 10.40 -1.02 -12.98
CA VAL A 233 9.90 -0.71 -14.35
C VAL A 233 9.80 -1.95 -15.24
N ASP A 234 10.78 -2.86 -15.16
CA ASP A 234 10.86 -4.05 -16.00
C ASP A 234 10.32 -5.33 -15.32
N ALA A 235 9.61 -5.19 -14.20
CA ALA A 235 9.05 -6.32 -13.47
C ALA A 235 7.57 -6.51 -13.75
N ASN A 236 7.12 -7.76 -13.69
CA ASN A 236 5.71 -8.08 -13.48
C ASN A 236 5.43 -8.07 -11.98
N MET A 237 4.40 -7.34 -11.57
CA MET A 237 4.03 -7.19 -10.17
C MET A 237 2.67 -7.80 -9.85
N ASP A 238 2.63 -8.55 -8.76
CA ASP A 238 1.40 -8.90 -8.07
C ASP A 238 1.31 -8.01 -6.81
N PHE A 239 0.33 -7.12 -6.73
CA PHE A 239 0.12 -6.20 -5.61
C PHE A 239 -1.08 -6.66 -4.79
N HIS A 240 -0.83 -7.16 -3.59
CA HIS A 240 -1.83 -7.68 -2.68
C HIS A 240 -2.13 -6.63 -1.62
N PHE A 241 -3.41 -6.27 -1.49
CA PHE A 241 -3.90 -5.39 -0.44
C PHE A 241 -4.84 -6.15 0.49
N TYR A 242 -4.61 -6.00 1.80
CA TYR A 242 -5.33 -6.72 2.85
C TYR A 242 -6.02 -5.74 3.80
N ASP A 243 -7.32 -5.94 3.99
CA ASP A 243 -8.16 -5.11 4.86
C ASP A 243 -9.27 -5.97 5.46
N ASP A 244 -9.71 -5.68 6.68
CA ASP A 244 -10.81 -6.39 7.35
C ASP A 244 -12.18 -5.77 7.02
N ARG A 245 -12.22 -4.57 6.44
CA ARG A 245 -13.43 -3.79 6.24
C ARG A 245 -14.03 -3.93 4.84
N PRO A 246 -15.22 -4.54 4.70
CA PRO A 246 -15.88 -4.67 3.40
C PRO A 246 -16.23 -3.33 2.75
N ASP A 247 -16.55 -2.30 3.54
CA ASP A 247 -16.90 -0.98 3.01
C ASP A 247 -15.70 -0.29 2.34
N ILE A 248 -14.48 -0.47 2.85
CA ILE A 248 -13.25 -0.01 2.20
C ILE A 248 -12.99 -0.82 0.93
N LEU A 249 -13.02 -2.14 1.06
CA LEU A 249 -12.72 -3.06 -0.02
C LEU A 249 -13.66 -2.93 -1.23
N ASN A 250 -14.95 -2.72 -0.99
CA ASN A 250 -15.94 -2.51 -2.05
C ASN A 250 -15.67 -1.23 -2.85
N VAL A 251 -15.24 -0.15 -2.19
CA VAL A 251 -14.85 1.10 -2.85
C VAL A 251 -13.64 0.91 -3.72
N LEU A 252 -12.60 0.27 -3.17
CA LEU A 252 -11.36 0.01 -3.90
C LEU A 252 -11.62 -0.89 -5.10
N GLN A 253 -12.41 -1.95 -4.94
CA GLN A 253 -12.84 -2.79 -6.05
C GLN A 253 -13.56 -1.98 -7.12
N TYR A 254 -14.57 -1.19 -6.73
CA TYR A 254 -15.33 -0.37 -7.66
C TYR A 254 -14.42 0.58 -8.46
N ALA A 255 -13.59 1.35 -7.76
CA ALA A 255 -12.74 2.36 -8.35
C ALA A 255 -11.76 1.76 -9.37
N TYR A 256 -11.08 0.68 -8.99
CA TYR A 256 -10.03 0.10 -9.81
C TYR A 256 -10.56 -0.84 -10.91
N GLN A 257 -11.71 -1.47 -10.71
CA GLN A 257 -12.32 -2.33 -11.73
C GLN A 257 -12.99 -1.51 -12.84
N ASN A 258 -13.57 -0.35 -12.52
CA ASN A 258 -14.18 0.54 -13.50
C ASN A 258 -13.19 1.54 -14.11
N SER A 259 -12.00 1.69 -13.52
CA SER A 259 -10.93 2.53 -14.05
C SER A 259 -9.56 1.82 -13.95
N PRO A 260 -9.36 0.69 -14.66
CA PRO A 260 -8.11 -0.07 -14.61
C PRO A 260 -6.89 0.71 -15.13
N GLU A 261 -7.10 1.83 -15.84
CA GLU A 261 -6.05 2.77 -16.24
C GLU A 261 -5.42 3.53 -15.06
N LEU A 262 -6.02 3.47 -13.87
CA LEU A 262 -5.43 3.98 -12.63
C LEU A 262 -4.34 3.06 -12.07
N ILE A 263 -4.31 1.79 -12.49
CA ILE A 263 -3.30 0.82 -12.09
C ILE A 263 -2.23 0.72 -13.21
N PRO A 264 -0.93 0.78 -12.90
CA PRO A 264 0.13 0.47 -13.85
C PRO A 264 -0.07 -0.85 -14.60
N SER A 265 0.16 -0.85 -15.92
CA SER A 265 -0.05 -2.04 -16.77
C SER A 265 0.85 -3.23 -16.46
N ASN A 266 2.00 -3.00 -15.82
CA ASN A 266 2.90 -4.05 -15.34
C ASN A 266 2.50 -4.64 -13.97
N LEU A 267 1.32 -4.27 -13.45
CA LEU A 267 0.84 -4.67 -12.13
C LEU A 267 -0.55 -5.30 -12.19
N LYS A 268 -0.78 -6.32 -11.35
CA LYS A 268 -2.10 -6.88 -11.03
C LYS A 268 -2.44 -6.57 -9.57
N LEU A 269 -3.59 -5.98 -9.33
CA LEU A 269 -4.09 -5.70 -7.99
C LEU A 269 -4.95 -6.87 -7.50
N TYR A 270 -4.67 -7.34 -6.29
CA TYR A 270 -5.43 -8.36 -5.58
C TYR A 270 -5.95 -7.76 -4.28
N LEU A 271 -7.27 -7.77 -4.11
CA LEU A 271 -7.92 -7.29 -2.90
C LEU A 271 -8.33 -8.49 -2.04
N HIS A 272 -7.95 -8.49 -0.78
CA HIS A 272 -8.19 -9.59 0.16
C HIS A 272 -8.99 -9.09 1.35
N CYS A 273 -10.14 -9.72 1.59
CA CYS A 273 -10.85 -9.57 2.85
C CYS A 273 -10.14 -10.41 3.91
N TYR A 274 -9.47 -9.73 4.82
CA TYR A 274 -8.72 -10.33 5.91
C TYR A 274 -9.58 -10.33 7.18
N ALA A 275 -10.67 -11.11 7.16
CA ALA A 275 -11.51 -11.30 8.33
C ALA A 275 -10.94 -12.41 9.23
N MET A 276 -10.41 -12.02 10.40
CA MET A 276 -9.98 -12.94 11.45
C MET A 276 -11.18 -13.38 12.31
N ASP A 277 -12.14 -14.11 11.72
CA ASP A 277 -13.27 -14.66 12.48
C ASP A 277 -12.75 -15.60 13.60
N PRO A 278 -13.05 -15.31 14.88
CA PRO A 278 -12.67 -16.17 16.00
C PRO A 278 -13.22 -17.60 15.93
N SER A 279 -14.36 -17.82 15.27
CA SER A 279 -14.93 -19.14 15.02
C SER A 279 -14.21 -19.93 13.90
N LEU A 280 -13.40 -19.25 13.09
CA LEU A 280 -12.51 -19.84 12.08
C LEU A 280 -11.08 -20.08 12.61
N ARG A 281 -10.82 -19.81 13.90
CA ARG A 281 -9.52 -20.11 14.57
C ARG A 281 -9.23 -21.61 14.66
N THR A 282 -10.24 -22.45 14.44
CA THR A 282 -10.10 -23.91 14.35
C THR A 282 -10.19 -24.36 12.91
N GLY A 283 -9.14 -24.09 12.13
CA GLY A 283 -8.95 -24.69 10.80
C GLY A 283 -9.39 -23.82 9.62
N GLY A 284 -8.40 -23.16 9.03
CA GLY A 284 -8.46 -22.62 7.67
C GLY A 284 -8.87 -21.15 7.60
N SER A 285 -7.91 -20.23 7.79
CA SER A 285 -8.12 -18.84 7.37
C SER A 285 -8.22 -18.81 5.84
N LYS A 286 -9.44 -18.71 5.30
CA LYS A 286 -9.60 -18.29 3.91
C LYS A 286 -9.47 -16.78 3.89
N GLN A 287 -8.28 -16.29 3.59
CA GLN A 287 -8.11 -14.96 3.02
C GLN A 287 -8.94 -14.93 1.74
N ALA A 288 -10.14 -14.38 1.81
CA ALA A 288 -11.02 -14.36 0.67
C ALA A 288 -10.52 -13.27 -0.27
N MET A 289 -9.83 -13.68 -1.33
CA MET A 289 -9.55 -12.78 -2.44
C MET A 289 -10.89 -12.37 -3.05
N ILE A 290 -11.25 -11.10 -2.90
CA ILE A 290 -12.54 -10.57 -3.37
C ILE A 290 -12.46 -10.04 -4.80
N ALA A 291 -11.26 -9.61 -5.23
CA ALA A 291 -11.05 -9.06 -6.56
C ALA A 291 -9.62 -9.29 -7.05
N LYS A 292 -9.51 -9.46 -8.36
CA LYS A 292 -8.26 -9.49 -9.11
C LYS A 292 -8.41 -8.59 -10.33
N ILE A 293 -7.60 -7.54 -10.40
CA ILE A 293 -7.75 -6.47 -11.40
C ILE A 293 -6.42 -6.30 -12.13
N GLN A 294 -6.42 -6.53 -13.44
CA GLN A 294 -5.25 -6.27 -14.28
C GLN A 294 -5.16 -4.76 -14.57
N GLY A 295 -4.01 -4.16 -14.30
CA GLY A 295 -3.80 -2.77 -14.67
C GLY A 295 -3.69 -2.57 -16.18
N ALA A 296 -4.15 -1.41 -16.64
CA ALA A 296 -4.12 -0.99 -18.04
C ALA A 296 -3.46 0.39 -18.23
N GLY A 297 -3.00 0.99 -17.13
CA GLY A 297 -2.52 2.36 -17.09
C GLY A 297 -1.04 2.55 -17.40
N LYS A 298 -0.69 3.80 -17.74
CA LYS A 298 0.68 4.29 -17.65
C LYS A 298 1.05 4.54 -16.18
N VAL A 299 2.33 4.40 -15.87
CA VAL A 299 2.87 4.76 -14.57
C VAL A 299 2.78 6.29 -14.39
N ASP A 300 2.25 6.74 -13.26
CA ASP A 300 2.21 8.14 -12.89
C ASP A 300 3.52 8.53 -12.19
N HIS A 301 4.44 9.12 -12.95
CA HIS A 301 5.73 9.60 -12.46
C HIS A 301 5.59 10.74 -11.44
N THR A 302 4.42 11.38 -11.34
CA THR A 302 4.13 12.45 -10.39
C THR A 302 2.99 12.06 -9.44
N TYR A 303 2.85 10.77 -9.11
CA TYR A 303 1.81 10.26 -8.21
C TYR A 303 1.70 11.03 -6.90
N GLY A 304 2.82 11.54 -6.36
CA GLY A 304 2.83 12.39 -5.16
C GLY A 304 2.03 13.68 -5.33
N ASP A 305 2.10 14.32 -6.50
CA ASP A 305 1.32 15.52 -6.81
C ASP A 305 -0.15 15.16 -7.09
N SER A 306 -0.41 14.01 -7.70
CA SER A 306 -1.77 13.48 -7.89
C SER A 306 -2.51 13.31 -6.56
N ILE A 307 -1.86 12.74 -5.53
CA ILE A 307 -2.50 12.57 -4.21
C ILE A 307 -2.56 13.87 -3.40
N LYS A 308 -1.62 14.81 -3.57
CA LYS A 308 -1.74 16.16 -3.00
C LYS A 308 -2.93 16.90 -3.57
N TRP A 309 -3.16 16.80 -4.88
CA TRP A 309 -4.33 17.41 -5.52
C TRP A 309 -5.64 16.87 -4.94
N LEU A 310 -5.72 15.54 -4.73
CA LEU A 310 -6.88 14.92 -4.05
C LEU A 310 -7.08 15.50 -2.65
N ARG A 311 -6.01 15.58 -1.85
CA ARG A 311 -6.07 16.22 -0.52
C ARG A 311 -6.60 17.65 -0.62
N ASP A 312 -6.05 18.46 -1.53
CA ASP A 312 -6.38 19.88 -1.63
C ASP A 312 -7.84 20.08 -2.08
N LEU A 313 -8.37 19.18 -2.89
CA LEU A 313 -9.79 19.14 -3.26
C LEU A 313 -10.67 18.88 -2.04
N VAL A 314 -10.29 17.91 -1.20
CA VAL A 314 -11.00 17.60 0.05
C VAL A 314 -10.94 18.78 1.03
N ALA A 315 -9.77 19.40 1.16
CA ALA A 315 -9.57 20.56 2.04
C ALA A 315 -10.39 21.79 1.62
N LYS A 316 -10.69 21.97 0.33
CA LYS A 316 -11.53 23.08 -0.16
C LYS A 316 -13.01 22.90 0.18
N ARG A 317 -13.48 21.66 0.27
CA ARG A 317 -14.91 21.32 0.48
C ARG A 317 -15.26 21.08 1.96
N ALA A 318 -14.25 20.80 2.77
CA ALA A 318 -14.31 20.81 4.21
C ALA A 318 -14.88 22.14 4.77
N PRO A 319 -15.91 22.14 5.65
CA PRO A 319 -16.40 23.35 6.29
C PRO A 319 -15.25 24.06 7.02
N GLN A 320 -14.99 25.34 6.72
CA GLN A 320 -13.93 26.10 7.41
C GLN A 320 -14.38 26.44 8.84
N THR A 321 -14.25 25.51 9.78
CA THR A 321 -14.41 25.80 11.21
C THR A 321 -13.10 26.36 11.75
N GLY A 322 -13.14 27.61 12.21
CA GLY A 322 -11.99 28.45 12.53
C GLY A 322 -10.99 27.96 13.58
N ASP A 323 -11.16 26.78 14.18
CA ASP A 323 -10.19 26.18 15.11
C ASP A 323 -10.20 24.64 15.13
N LEU A 324 -10.80 23.96 14.14
CA LEU A 324 -11.04 22.52 14.24
C LEU A 324 -10.65 21.74 12.98
N PHE A 325 -9.83 20.71 13.21
CA PHE A 325 -9.60 19.52 12.39
C PHE A 325 -10.79 19.17 11.50
N VAL A 326 -10.73 19.48 10.20
CA VAL A 326 -11.71 18.93 9.27
C VAL A 326 -11.19 17.62 8.72
N ILE A 327 -11.55 16.55 9.40
CA ILE A 327 -11.42 15.17 8.94
C ILE A 327 -12.57 14.92 7.96
N GLY A 328 -12.45 15.42 6.72
CA GLY A 328 -13.29 14.94 5.62
C GLY A 328 -12.71 13.64 5.10
N SER A 329 -13.51 12.58 4.98
CA SER A 329 -13.05 11.38 4.30
C SER A 329 -13.05 11.63 2.78
N SER A 330 -11.99 11.27 2.06
CA SER A 330 -12.05 11.23 0.58
C SER A 330 -13.11 10.25 0.08
N ALA A 331 -13.57 9.31 0.92
CA ALA A 331 -14.68 8.43 0.62
C ALA A 331 -15.90 9.21 0.19
N GLU A 332 -16.38 10.09 1.07
CA GLU A 332 -17.59 10.90 0.87
C GLU A 332 -17.46 11.91 -0.28
N LEU A 333 -16.23 12.18 -0.72
CA LEU A 333 -15.96 13.12 -1.80
C LEU A 333 -15.74 12.45 -3.15
N LEU A 334 -15.19 11.25 -3.20
CA LEU A 334 -14.97 10.51 -4.44
C LEU A 334 -16.12 9.55 -4.74
N PHE A 335 -16.82 9.09 -3.72
CA PHE A 335 -17.86 8.08 -3.84
C PHE A 335 -19.04 8.36 -2.90
N ASN A 336 -20.25 8.27 -3.45
CA ASN A 336 -21.48 8.18 -2.68
C ASN A 336 -21.81 6.71 -2.42
N PHE A 337 -22.37 6.43 -1.26
CA PHE A 337 -22.84 5.10 -0.87
C PHE A 337 -24.36 5.13 -0.80
N LEU A 338 -25.01 4.46 -1.74
CA LEU A 338 -26.47 4.35 -1.75
C LEU A 338 -26.85 2.99 -1.19
N GLN A 339 -27.55 2.99 -0.05
CA GLN A 339 -28.14 1.76 0.45
C GLN A 339 -29.36 1.39 -0.41
N ILE A 340 -29.32 0.20 -1.02
CA ILE A 340 -30.41 -0.34 -1.83
C ILE A 340 -30.93 -1.59 -1.14
N GLY A 341 -32.01 -1.45 -0.35
CA GLY A 341 -32.60 -2.57 0.39
C GLY A 341 -31.75 -3.05 1.57
N ASP A 342 -31.85 -4.34 1.88
CA ASP A 342 -31.24 -4.97 3.06
C ASP A 342 -29.73 -5.21 2.86
N GLY A 343 -28.94 -4.15 3.04
CA GLY A 343 -27.49 -4.24 3.18
C GLY A 343 -26.69 -4.21 1.87
N ILE A 344 -27.33 -4.09 0.71
CA ILE A 344 -26.61 -3.81 -0.55
C ILE A 344 -26.26 -2.32 -0.56
N ILE A 345 -24.96 -2.04 -0.73
CA ILE A 345 -24.45 -0.68 -0.89
C ILE A 345 -23.98 -0.53 -2.34
N GLU A 346 -24.65 0.34 -3.09
CA GLU A 346 -24.15 0.78 -4.39
C GLU A 346 -23.12 1.89 -4.19
N VAL A 347 -21.97 1.76 -4.84
CA VAL A 347 -20.91 2.77 -4.86
C VAL A 347 -21.08 3.61 -6.12
N VAL A 348 -21.35 4.90 -5.96
CA VAL A 348 -21.57 5.84 -7.07
C VAL A 348 -20.44 6.86 -7.10
N PRO A 349 -19.65 6.96 -8.19
CA PRO A 349 -18.56 7.92 -8.28
C PRO A 349 -19.11 9.34 -8.35
N THR A 350 -18.43 10.26 -7.70
CA THR A 350 -18.76 11.69 -7.76
C THR A 350 -18.08 12.35 -8.98
N THR A 351 -18.47 13.59 -9.27
CA THR A 351 -17.75 14.42 -10.24
C THR A 351 -16.27 14.57 -9.89
N ASP A 352 -15.90 14.62 -8.60
CA ASP A 352 -14.51 14.76 -8.17
C ASP A 352 -13.65 13.56 -8.53
N PHE A 353 -14.22 12.35 -8.51
CA PHE A 353 -13.52 11.15 -8.97
C PHE A 353 -13.26 11.21 -10.47
N HIS A 354 -14.22 11.67 -11.26
CA HIS A 354 -14.03 11.86 -12.69
C HIS A 354 -13.04 12.98 -13.00
N ASP A 355 -13.08 14.09 -12.26
CA ASP A 355 -12.12 15.20 -12.36
C ASP A 355 -10.70 14.74 -12.02
N PHE A 356 -10.54 13.88 -11.01
CA PHE A 356 -9.26 13.24 -10.69
C PHE A 356 -8.70 12.45 -11.87
N ILE A 357 -9.53 11.59 -12.48
CA ILE A 357 -9.13 10.77 -13.65
C ILE A 357 -8.75 11.68 -14.81
N ALA A 358 -9.57 12.68 -15.13
CA ALA A 358 -9.31 13.61 -16.24
C ALA A 358 -8.01 14.42 -16.01
N ALA A 359 -7.82 14.97 -14.81
CA ALA A 359 -6.62 15.72 -14.46
C ALA A 359 -5.37 14.85 -14.56
N ARG A 360 -5.46 13.58 -14.14
CA ARG A 360 -4.38 12.60 -14.32
C ARG A 360 -4.10 12.33 -15.79
N GLN A 361 -5.12 12.06 -16.60
CA GLN A 361 -4.95 11.79 -18.04
C GLN A 361 -4.27 12.97 -18.76
N ALA A 362 -4.64 14.20 -18.41
CA ALA A 362 -4.00 15.41 -18.93
C ALA A 362 -2.51 15.50 -18.55
N ARG A 363 -2.14 15.11 -17.32
CA ARG A 363 -0.72 15.07 -16.89
C ARG A 363 0.09 13.99 -17.62
N LEU A 364 -0.49 12.82 -17.87
CA LEU A 364 0.19 11.69 -18.51
C LEU A 364 0.32 11.83 -20.03
N ASN A 365 -0.52 12.66 -20.64
CA ASN A 365 -0.49 12.95 -22.08
C ASN A 365 -0.49 14.47 -22.27
N PRO A 366 0.61 15.18 -21.93
CA PRO A 366 0.68 16.61 -22.20
C PRO A 366 0.49 16.78 -23.71
N VAL A 367 -0.62 17.41 -24.11
CA VAL A 367 -0.84 17.78 -25.51
C VAL A 367 0.37 18.61 -25.89
N CYS A 368 1.15 18.13 -26.85
CA CYS A 368 2.32 18.83 -27.35
C CYS A 368 1.82 20.08 -28.07
N THR A 369 1.52 21.14 -27.33
CA THR A 369 1.22 22.47 -27.86
C THR A 369 2.54 23.04 -28.37
N SER A 370 3.01 22.49 -29.49
CA SER A 370 3.92 23.20 -30.37
C SER A 370 3.11 24.35 -30.97
N VAL A 371 3.06 25.47 -30.24
CA VAL A 371 2.79 26.75 -30.88
C VAL A 371 3.96 26.95 -31.83
N ALA A 372 3.68 26.79 -33.11
CA ALA A 372 4.59 27.17 -34.17
C ALA A 372 4.94 28.65 -33.97
N CYS A 373 6.18 28.93 -33.56
CA CYS A 373 6.78 30.23 -33.80
C CYS A 373 6.97 30.34 -35.32
N THR A 374 6.02 30.99 -35.98
CA THR A 374 6.20 31.54 -37.34
C THR A 374 6.86 32.90 -37.27
#